data_AF-A0A4Q2Y0M2-F1
#
_entry.id   AF-A0A4Q2Y0M2-F1
#
_cell.length_a   1.000
_cell.length_b   1.000
_cell.length_c   1.000
_cell.angle_alpha   90.00
_cell.angle_beta   90.00
_cell.angle_gamma   90.00
#
_symmetry.space_group_name_H-M   'P 1'
#
loop_
_entity.id
_entity.type
_entity.pdbx_description
1 polymer ?
#
loop_
_entity_poly.entity_id
_entity_poly.type
_entity_poly.pdbx_seq_one_letter_code
_entity_poly.pdbx_strand_id
1 'polypeptide(L)'
;LGGDNAAGGTGQGTYTMTGGSMNTTGSGFDGEMWIGSRGGTGSLVMGGNATITVNEFIAIGRDGASGAVTVGGNAELKNTARSIGIGVFSPGFSSTVIVKESGKLTSADELYVGWLADTSNEGILHVEDNGTVNVAAGLVVGRERGKGLMTVSDSATINVGGYLVVGADQESVGEMTVNDSATLNIANMIWVGQNGASGTLTLNGGTSLSHPGAIDTTGASVAFRGPSGTLNLNGGILETTGFNKTTGVAAVNFNGGLVKATGVPNTGSFFNNFGDGELAFLAGGMNIDTNGQDLVISQYITGTGGITKSGAGTLVLAQGGYSGDTRVDAGVLEL
;
A
#
# COMPACT_ATOMS: atom_id res chain seq x y z
N LEU A 1 -3.30 -4.02 -26.52
CA LEU A 1 -4.38 -5.03 -26.50
C LEU A 1 -5.70 -4.31 -26.25
N GLY A 2 -6.69 -4.43 -27.15
CA GLY A 2 -8.02 -3.84 -26.92
C GLY A 2 -8.03 -2.30 -26.86
N GLY A 3 -7.75 -1.65 -27.98
CA GLY A 3 -7.78 -0.19 -28.11
C GLY A 3 -8.37 0.25 -29.45
N ASP A 4 -8.48 1.55 -29.64
CA ASP A 4 -9.02 2.15 -30.85
C ASP A 4 -8.17 3.30 -31.41
N ASN A 5 -8.41 3.62 -32.70
CA ASN A 5 -7.89 4.80 -33.35
C ASN A 5 -8.57 6.09 -32.83
N ALA A 6 -8.27 7.26 -33.41
CA ALA A 6 -8.78 8.54 -32.91
C ALA A 6 -10.31 8.74 -33.07
N ALA A 7 -11.08 7.74 -33.54
CA ALA A 7 -12.48 7.87 -33.95
C ALA A 7 -13.52 7.17 -33.06
N GLY A 8 -13.15 6.49 -31.96
CA GLY A 8 -14.07 6.04 -30.91
C GLY A 8 -14.67 4.62 -31.06
N GLY A 9 -14.04 3.72 -31.81
CA GLY A 9 -14.24 2.28 -31.68
C GLY A 9 -13.89 1.74 -30.28
N THR A 10 -14.51 0.60 -29.92
CA THR A 10 -14.36 -0.06 -28.61
C THR A 10 -13.61 -1.39 -28.79
N GLY A 11 -12.40 -1.30 -29.35
CA GLY A 11 -11.61 -2.47 -29.70
C GLY A 11 -11.44 -3.41 -28.50
N GLN A 12 -11.75 -4.69 -28.70
CA GLN A 12 -11.55 -5.74 -27.70
C GLN A 12 -10.37 -6.61 -28.12
N GLY A 13 -9.48 -6.93 -27.18
CA GLY A 13 -8.32 -7.77 -27.48
C GLY A 13 -7.89 -8.58 -26.28
N THR A 14 -7.71 -9.88 -26.51
CA THR A 14 -7.22 -10.83 -25.51
C THR A 14 -5.92 -11.45 -26.00
N TYR A 15 -4.95 -11.60 -25.11
CA TYR A 15 -3.71 -12.32 -25.39
C TYR A 15 -3.34 -13.23 -24.23
N THR A 16 -2.94 -14.46 -24.54
CA THR A 16 -2.47 -15.43 -23.55
C THR A 16 -1.05 -15.86 -23.90
N MET A 17 -0.15 -15.78 -22.92
CA MET A 17 1.25 -16.16 -23.06
C MET A 17 1.64 -17.16 -21.97
N THR A 18 1.90 -18.41 -22.34
CA THR A 18 2.23 -19.49 -21.40
C THR A 18 3.73 -19.81 -21.34
N GLY A 19 4.55 -19.13 -22.14
CA GLY A 19 6.01 -19.25 -22.15
C GLY A 19 6.66 -18.33 -23.18
N GLY A 20 8.00 -18.33 -23.20
CA GLY A 20 8.81 -17.49 -24.09
C GLY A 20 9.02 -16.07 -23.57
N SER A 21 9.59 -15.21 -24.40
CA SER A 21 9.87 -13.81 -24.07
C SER A 21 9.34 -12.86 -25.16
N MET A 22 8.72 -11.76 -24.76
CA MET A 22 8.36 -10.63 -25.61
C MET A 22 9.04 -9.38 -25.06
N ASN A 23 9.61 -8.55 -25.93
CA ASN A 23 10.20 -7.28 -25.55
C ASN A 23 9.60 -6.19 -26.44
N THR A 24 9.21 -5.05 -25.86
CA THR A 24 8.93 -3.87 -26.69
C THR A 24 10.24 -3.26 -27.18
N THR A 25 10.21 -2.68 -28.38
CA THR A 25 11.33 -1.96 -28.97
C THR A 25 10.83 -0.59 -29.39
N GLY A 26 11.45 0.48 -28.89
CA GLY A 26 11.00 1.84 -29.15
C GLY A 26 11.31 2.76 -27.98
N SER A 27 10.92 4.03 -28.13
CA SER A 27 11.05 5.06 -27.10
C SER A 27 9.80 5.92 -27.07
N GLY A 28 9.45 6.46 -25.90
CA GLY A 28 8.18 7.15 -25.70
C GLY A 28 6.99 6.24 -26.02
N PHE A 29 5.92 6.79 -26.61
CA PHE A 29 4.69 6.06 -26.91
C PHE A 29 4.88 4.80 -27.76
N ASP A 30 5.90 4.77 -28.62
CA ASP A 30 6.17 3.61 -29.49
C ASP A 30 6.76 2.41 -28.72
N GLY A 31 7.32 2.64 -27.53
CA GLY A 31 7.85 1.60 -26.65
C GLY A 31 6.89 1.14 -25.56
N GLU A 32 5.74 1.81 -25.40
CA GLU A 32 4.76 1.53 -24.34
C GLU A 32 3.97 0.24 -24.61
N MET A 33 3.42 -0.33 -23.54
CA MET A 33 2.46 -1.42 -23.64
C MET A 33 1.12 -0.99 -23.04
N TRP A 34 0.07 -1.01 -23.85
CA TRP A 34 -1.29 -0.71 -23.39
C TRP A 34 -2.18 -1.95 -23.40
N ILE A 35 -2.87 -2.20 -22.29
CA ILE A 35 -3.90 -3.23 -22.14
C ILE A 35 -5.20 -2.51 -21.79
N GLY A 36 -6.06 -2.29 -22.78
CA GLY A 36 -7.22 -1.40 -22.67
C GLY A 36 -6.81 0.06 -22.85
N SER A 37 -7.25 0.70 -23.93
CA SER A 37 -7.01 2.13 -24.15
C SER A 37 -8.13 2.81 -24.93
N ARG A 38 -8.42 4.09 -24.63
CA ARG A 38 -9.33 4.95 -25.42
C ARG A 38 -10.72 4.33 -25.65
N GLY A 39 -11.39 3.91 -24.59
CA GLY A 39 -12.69 3.22 -24.68
C GLY A 39 -12.64 1.72 -24.97
N GLY A 40 -11.49 1.16 -25.32
CA GLY A 40 -11.33 -0.27 -25.59
C GLY A 40 -11.21 -1.14 -24.34
N THR A 41 -11.30 -2.46 -24.52
CA THR A 41 -11.14 -3.45 -23.45
C THR A 41 -10.01 -4.43 -23.78
N GLY A 42 -8.96 -4.44 -22.96
CA GLY A 42 -7.81 -5.34 -23.14
C GLY A 42 -7.75 -6.42 -22.07
N SER A 43 -7.37 -7.64 -22.44
CA SER A 43 -7.08 -8.73 -21.52
C SER A 43 -5.74 -9.39 -21.84
N LEU A 44 -4.92 -9.60 -20.80
CA LEU A 44 -3.64 -10.30 -20.87
C LEU A 44 -3.58 -11.38 -19.79
N VAL A 45 -3.30 -12.62 -20.19
CA VAL A 45 -3.06 -13.72 -19.25
C VAL A 45 -1.66 -14.28 -19.48
N MET A 46 -0.82 -14.22 -18.45
CA MET A 46 0.54 -14.75 -18.46
C MET A 46 0.65 -15.94 -17.51
N GLY A 47 1.34 -17.00 -17.95
CA GLY A 47 1.57 -18.21 -17.17
C GLY A 47 2.86 -18.92 -17.56
N GLY A 48 3.12 -20.07 -16.94
CA GLY A 48 4.37 -20.82 -17.15
C GLY A 48 5.59 -19.96 -16.81
N ASN A 49 6.56 -19.86 -17.73
CA ASN A 49 7.75 -19.01 -17.54
C ASN A 49 7.76 -17.84 -18.54
N ALA A 50 6.58 -17.32 -18.90
CA ALA A 50 6.46 -16.21 -19.84
C ALA A 50 7.08 -14.92 -19.29
N THR A 51 7.80 -14.17 -20.12
CA THR A 51 8.29 -12.83 -19.75
C THR A 51 7.87 -11.82 -20.79
N ILE A 52 7.27 -10.72 -20.34
CA ILE A 52 7.06 -9.52 -21.16
C ILE A 52 7.89 -8.40 -20.55
N THR A 53 8.83 -7.85 -21.32
CA THR A 53 9.67 -6.73 -20.92
C THR A 53 9.28 -5.48 -21.69
N VAL A 54 9.05 -4.40 -20.96
CA VAL A 54 8.71 -3.08 -21.50
C VAL A 54 9.73 -2.08 -20.95
N ASN A 55 10.32 -1.26 -21.81
CA ASN A 55 11.27 -0.23 -21.42
C ASN A 55 10.63 1.15 -21.25
N GLU A 56 9.40 1.32 -21.72
CA GLU A 56 8.59 2.52 -21.51
C GLU A 56 7.39 2.19 -20.62
N PHE A 57 6.43 3.11 -20.49
CA PHE A 57 5.27 2.96 -19.61
C PHE A 57 4.42 1.72 -19.95
N ILE A 58 3.95 1.03 -18.91
CA ILE A 58 2.90 0.00 -19.04
C ILE A 58 1.60 0.58 -18.49
N ALA A 59 0.59 0.67 -19.34
CA ALA A 59 -0.73 1.20 -18.98
C ALA A 59 -1.79 0.11 -19.07
N ILE A 60 -2.53 -0.10 -17.98
CA ILE A 60 -3.60 -1.10 -17.88
C ILE A 60 -4.91 -0.36 -17.64
N GLY A 61 -5.71 -0.24 -18.70
CA GLY A 61 -6.92 0.57 -18.77
C GLY A 61 -6.64 2.05 -18.74
N ARG A 62 -6.41 2.62 -19.92
CA ARG A 62 -6.01 4.01 -20.12
C ARG A 62 -7.04 4.84 -20.88
N ASP A 63 -7.24 6.10 -20.51
CA ASP A 63 -8.03 7.08 -21.27
C ASP A 63 -9.48 6.60 -21.52
N GLY A 64 -10.21 6.30 -20.44
CA GLY A 64 -11.60 5.85 -20.48
C GLY A 64 -11.76 4.39 -20.90
N ALA A 65 -10.83 3.52 -20.50
CA ALA A 65 -10.79 2.12 -20.93
C ALA A 65 -10.64 1.15 -19.75
N SER A 66 -10.91 -0.13 -20.01
CA SER A 66 -10.72 -1.22 -19.04
C SER A 66 -9.60 -2.17 -19.48
N GLY A 67 -8.69 -2.46 -18.56
CA GLY A 67 -7.64 -3.45 -18.72
C GLY A 67 -7.74 -4.55 -17.68
N ALA A 68 -7.55 -5.80 -18.08
CA ALA A 68 -7.48 -6.96 -17.19
C ALA A 68 -6.17 -7.73 -17.42
N VAL A 69 -5.36 -7.90 -16.38
CA VAL A 69 -4.11 -8.66 -16.45
C VAL A 69 -4.08 -9.73 -15.37
N THR A 70 -3.68 -10.94 -15.73
CA THR A 70 -3.33 -11.99 -14.76
C THR A 70 -1.90 -12.46 -15.02
N VAL A 71 -1.06 -12.46 -14.00
CA VAL A 71 0.30 -12.99 -14.04
C VAL A 71 0.39 -14.15 -13.05
N GLY A 72 0.40 -15.38 -13.57
CA GLY A 72 0.54 -16.62 -12.80
C GLY A 72 1.74 -17.46 -13.24
N GLY A 73 1.83 -18.70 -12.77
CA GLY A 73 3.01 -19.56 -12.93
C GLY A 73 4.24 -18.90 -12.31
N ASN A 74 5.34 -18.88 -13.06
CA ASN A 74 6.55 -18.08 -12.79
C ASN A 74 6.69 -16.93 -13.79
N ALA A 75 5.59 -16.48 -14.41
CA ALA A 75 5.64 -15.45 -15.43
C ALA A 75 6.00 -14.08 -14.82
N GLU A 76 6.57 -13.19 -15.63
CA GLU A 76 6.92 -11.83 -15.20
C GLU A 76 6.47 -10.79 -16.24
N LEU A 77 5.61 -9.86 -15.81
CA LEU A 77 5.35 -8.61 -16.52
C LEU A 77 6.28 -7.53 -15.94
N LYS A 78 7.20 -7.05 -16.77
CA LYS A 78 8.34 -6.26 -16.32
C LYS A 78 8.42 -4.93 -17.04
N ASN A 79 8.41 -3.85 -16.27
CA ASN A 79 8.97 -2.57 -16.69
C ASN A 79 10.45 -2.50 -16.30
N THR A 80 11.29 -1.92 -17.16
CA THR A 80 12.75 -1.81 -16.96
C THR A 80 13.30 -0.38 -16.86
N ALA A 81 12.52 0.66 -17.14
CA ALA A 81 13.01 2.03 -16.99
C ALA A 81 11.98 3.08 -16.52
N ARG A 82 10.70 2.73 -16.45
CA ARG A 82 9.59 3.64 -16.12
C ARG A 82 8.57 2.96 -15.22
N SER A 83 7.41 3.60 -15.13
CA SER A 83 6.32 3.20 -14.26
C SER A 83 5.36 2.20 -14.88
N ILE A 84 4.56 1.58 -14.03
CA ILE A 84 3.35 0.83 -14.40
C ILE A 84 2.16 1.58 -13.82
N GLY A 85 1.09 1.74 -14.59
CA GLY A 85 -0.17 2.33 -14.12
C GLY A 85 -1.37 1.42 -14.40
N ILE A 86 -2.24 1.29 -13.40
CA ILE A 86 -3.49 0.53 -13.47
C ILE A 86 -4.65 1.52 -13.28
N GLY A 87 -5.61 1.55 -14.20
CA GLY A 87 -6.73 2.50 -14.18
C GLY A 87 -6.26 3.95 -14.33
N VAL A 88 -5.69 4.27 -15.50
CA VAL A 88 -5.05 5.57 -15.77
C VAL A 88 -5.97 6.46 -16.61
N PHE A 89 -6.47 7.59 -16.08
CA PHE A 89 -7.36 8.49 -16.84
C PHE A 89 -8.62 7.81 -17.36
N SER A 90 -9.22 6.93 -16.55
CA SER A 90 -10.34 6.09 -16.95
C SER A 90 -11.61 6.30 -16.10
N PRO A 91 -12.21 7.51 -16.11
CA PRO A 91 -13.41 7.81 -15.31
C PRO A 91 -14.57 6.87 -15.67
N GLY A 92 -15.18 6.27 -14.65
CA GLY A 92 -16.28 5.32 -14.79
C GLY A 92 -15.88 3.89 -15.17
N PHE A 93 -14.59 3.59 -15.25
CA PHE A 93 -14.08 2.26 -15.60
C PHE A 93 -13.16 1.72 -14.51
N SER A 94 -13.21 0.39 -14.34
CA SER A 94 -12.29 -0.35 -13.49
C SER A 94 -11.28 -1.13 -14.35
N SER A 95 -10.05 -1.23 -13.85
CA SER A 95 -8.98 -2.04 -14.44
C SER A 95 -8.27 -2.84 -13.37
N THR A 96 -8.02 -4.12 -13.66
CA THR A 96 -7.61 -5.10 -12.66
C THR A 96 -6.34 -5.80 -13.06
N VAL A 97 -5.43 -5.95 -12.10
CA VAL A 97 -4.27 -6.81 -12.19
C VAL A 97 -4.32 -7.83 -11.07
N ILE A 98 -4.10 -9.10 -11.41
CA ILE A 98 -3.97 -10.21 -10.47
C ILE A 98 -2.57 -10.80 -10.63
N VAL A 99 -1.79 -10.81 -9.55
CA VAL A 99 -0.49 -11.47 -9.47
C VAL A 99 -0.62 -12.63 -8.51
N LYS A 100 -0.45 -13.85 -8.99
CA LYS A 100 -0.76 -15.07 -8.24
C LYS A 100 0.25 -16.17 -8.48
N GLU A 101 0.08 -17.32 -7.82
CA GLU A 101 1.01 -18.44 -7.85
C GLU A 101 2.43 -17.98 -7.51
N SER A 102 3.38 -17.94 -8.45
CA SER A 102 4.72 -17.35 -8.29
C SER A 102 5.00 -16.26 -9.34
N GLY A 103 3.92 -15.71 -9.91
CA GLY A 103 3.95 -14.66 -10.91
C GLY A 103 4.52 -13.35 -10.35
N LYS A 104 5.05 -12.52 -11.25
CA LYS A 104 5.77 -11.30 -10.90
C LYS A 104 5.29 -10.09 -11.68
N LEU A 105 5.05 -8.99 -10.96
CA LEU A 105 4.90 -7.66 -11.53
C LEU A 105 6.08 -6.80 -11.07
N THR A 106 6.89 -6.32 -12.01
CA THR A 106 8.10 -5.56 -11.70
C THR A 106 8.03 -4.18 -12.33
N SER A 107 8.06 -3.12 -11.52
CA SER A 107 8.19 -1.73 -11.98
C SER A 107 9.57 -1.17 -11.67
N ALA A 108 10.21 -0.55 -12.67
CA ALA A 108 11.54 0.04 -12.54
C ALA A 108 11.55 1.46 -11.99
N ASP A 109 10.38 2.09 -11.89
CA ASP A 109 10.17 3.37 -11.24
C ASP A 109 8.98 3.24 -10.28
N GLU A 110 7.88 3.95 -10.51
CA GLU A 110 6.69 3.88 -9.67
C GLU A 110 5.68 2.84 -10.15
N LEU A 111 4.82 2.36 -9.25
CA LEU A 111 3.62 1.60 -9.59
C LEU A 111 2.41 2.36 -9.06
N TYR A 112 1.50 2.75 -9.96
CA TYR A 112 0.25 3.41 -9.60
C TYR A 112 -0.93 2.45 -9.73
N VAL A 113 -1.68 2.32 -8.66
CA VAL A 113 -2.95 1.59 -8.61
C VAL A 113 -4.06 2.64 -8.50
N GLY A 114 -4.68 2.99 -9.63
CA GLY A 114 -5.64 4.09 -9.74
C GLY A 114 -4.92 5.44 -9.85
N TRP A 115 -4.90 6.04 -11.05
CA TRP A 115 -4.14 7.26 -11.31
C TRP A 115 -4.88 8.21 -12.24
N LEU A 116 -4.95 9.50 -11.87
CA LEU A 116 -5.46 10.61 -12.69
C LEU A 116 -6.88 10.37 -13.21
N ALA A 117 -7.95 10.86 -12.56
CA ALA A 117 -9.26 11.15 -13.21
C ALA A 117 -10.17 11.87 -12.22
N ASP A 118 -11.45 11.51 -12.14
CA ASP A 118 -12.24 11.63 -10.91
C ASP A 118 -12.22 10.27 -10.17
N THR A 119 -12.71 10.26 -8.94
CA THR A 119 -12.71 9.06 -8.07
C THR A 119 -13.67 7.95 -8.55
N SER A 120 -14.28 8.10 -9.73
CA SER A 120 -15.02 7.03 -10.40
C SER A 120 -14.12 6.12 -11.26
N ASN A 121 -12.87 6.51 -11.52
CA ASN A 121 -11.87 5.58 -12.04
C ASN A 121 -11.49 4.58 -10.96
N GLU A 122 -11.16 3.34 -11.32
CA GLU A 122 -10.75 2.35 -10.33
C GLU A 122 -9.59 1.50 -10.84
N GLY A 123 -8.41 1.71 -10.26
CA GLY A 123 -7.29 0.78 -10.43
C GLY A 123 -7.30 -0.26 -9.33
N ILE A 124 -7.22 -1.53 -9.70
CA ILE A 124 -7.32 -2.66 -8.78
C ILE A 124 -6.10 -3.56 -8.93
N LEU A 125 -5.42 -3.85 -7.82
CA LEU A 125 -4.31 -4.81 -7.77
C LEU A 125 -4.58 -5.87 -6.69
N HIS A 126 -4.66 -7.13 -7.10
CA HIS A 126 -4.69 -8.28 -6.20
C HIS A 126 -3.38 -9.04 -6.28
N VAL A 127 -2.80 -9.35 -5.13
CA VAL A 127 -1.59 -10.17 -5.01
C VAL A 127 -1.88 -11.30 -4.03
N GLU A 128 -1.87 -12.53 -4.52
CA GLU A 128 -2.30 -13.73 -3.81
C GLU A 128 -1.31 -14.89 -4.00
N ASP A 129 -1.53 -16.01 -3.32
CA ASP A 129 -0.60 -17.15 -3.24
C ASP A 129 0.84 -16.71 -2.84
N ASN A 130 1.84 -16.95 -3.69
CA ASN A 130 3.22 -16.46 -3.54
C ASN A 130 3.55 -15.38 -4.60
N GLY A 131 2.54 -14.69 -5.11
CA GLY A 131 2.70 -13.61 -6.07
C GLY A 131 3.65 -12.53 -5.53
N THR A 132 4.49 -11.98 -6.41
CA THR A 132 5.47 -10.96 -6.01
C THR A 132 5.31 -9.68 -6.81
N VAL A 133 5.26 -8.54 -6.13
CA VAL A 133 5.34 -7.21 -6.75
C VAL A 133 6.64 -6.54 -6.33
N ASN A 134 7.44 -6.12 -7.30
CA ASN A 134 8.68 -5.38 -7.06
C ASN A 134 8.55 -3.98 -7.67
N VAL A 135 8.80 -2.95 -6.86
CA VAL A 135 8.74 -1.55 -7.29
C VAL A 135 10.03 -0.86 -6.85
N ALA A 136 10.79 -0.34 -7.80
CA ALA A 136 12.10 0.24 -7.48
C ALA A 136 11.97 1.59 -6.74
N ALA A 137 11.00 2.42 -7.10
CA ALA A 137 10.73 3.70 -6.45
C ALA A 137 9.47 3.59 -5.58
N GLY A 138 8.39 4.35 -5.88
CA GLY A 138 7.19 4.42 -5.06
C GLY A 138 6.06 3.48 -5.51
N LEU A 139 5.37 2.87 -4.55
CA LEU A 139 4.07 2.23 -4.77
C LEU A 139 2.97 3.17 -4.27
N VAL A 140 2.05 3.57 -5.14
CA VAL A 140 0.97 4.50 -4.80
C VAL A 140 -0.38 3.88 -5.12
N VAL A 141 -1.23 3.75 -4.11
CA VAL A 141 -2.61 3.26 -4.21
C VAL A 141 -3.55 4.45 -4.14
N GLY A 142 -4.11 4.86 -5.27
CA GLY A 142 -4.91 6.07 -5.44
C GLY A 142 -4.02 7.31 -5.57
N ARG A 143 -3.94 7.89 -6.77
CA ARG A 143 -3.15 9.10 -7.04
C ARG A 143 -3.90 10.13 -7.87
N GLU A 144 -3.75 11.41 -7.54
CA GLU A 144 -4.25 12.56 -8.31
C GLU A 144 -5.72 12.40 -8.72
N ARG A 145 -6.63 12.46 -7.73
CA ARG A 145 -8.08 12.23 -7.87
C ARG A 145 -8.50 10.82 -8.30
N GLY A 146 -7.56 9.88 -8.48
CA GLY A 146 -7.88 8.48 -8.78
C GLY A 146 -8.30 7.67 -7.55
N LYS A 147 -9.05 6.58 -7.76
CA LYS A 147 -9.33 5.56 -6.74
C LYS A 147 -8.49 4.31 -6.98
N GLY A 148 -7.72 3.92 -5.98
CA GLY A 148 -6.91 2.72 -5.96
C GLY A 148 -7.38 1.71 -4.93
N LEU A 149 -7.47 0.44 -5.32
CA LEU A 149 -7.69 -0.66 -4.40
C LEU A 149 -6.60 -1.71 -4.54
N MET A 150 -6.03 -2.09 -3.41
CA MET A 150 -5.02 -3.13 -3.36
C MET A 150 -5.32 -4.15 -2.27
N THR A 151 -5.28 -5.44 -2.63
CA THR A 151 -5.36 -6.54 -1.67
C THR A 151 -4.13 -7.41 -1.78
N VAL A 152 -3.52 -7.72 -0.65
CA VAL A 152 -2.37 -8.63 -0.53
C VAL A 152 -2.74 -9.73 0.45
N SER A 153 -2.71 -10.99 0.02
CA SER A 153 -3.19 -12.14 0.80
C SER A 153 -2.21 -13.31 0.74
N ASP A 154 -2.53 -14.40 1.43
CA ASP A 154 -1.75 -15.64 1.50
C ASP A 154 -0.29 -15.42 1.95
N SER A 155 0.69 -15.79 1.11
CA SER A 155 2.13 -15.61 1.32
C SER A 155 2.73 -14.66 0.28
N ALA A 156 1.91 -13.78 -0.30
CA ALA A 156 2.33 -12.81 -1.29
C ALA A 156 3.35 -11.81 -0.73
N THR A 157 4.23 -11.31 -1.59
CA THR A 157 5.30 -10.38 -1.21
C THR A 157 5.27 -9.10 -2.03
N ILE A 158 5.31 -7.96 -1.35
CA ILE A 158 5.46 -6.63 -1.95
C ILE A 158 6.81 -6.05 -1.53
N ASN A 159 7.65 -5.70 -2.50
CA ASN A 159 8.93 -5.05 -2.26
C ASN A 159 8.90 -3.64 -2.88
N VAL A 160 9.13 -2.62 -2.07
CA VAL A 160 9.12 -1.22 -2.51
C VAL A 160 10.44 -0.57 -2.10
N GLY A 161 11.24 -0.13 -3.09
CA GLY A 161 12.52 0.53 -2.86
C GLY A 161 12.41 1.98 -2.38
N GLY A 162 11.21 2.56 -2.45
CA GLY A 162 10.88 3.88 -1.94
C GLY A 162 9.73 3.86 -0.94
N TYR A 163 8.77 4.77 -1.13
CA TYR A 163 7.61 4.94 -0.25
C TYR A 163 6.43 4.07 -0.69
N LEU A 164 5.69 3.54 0.28
CA LEU A 164 4.32 3.08 0.07
C LEU A 164 3.38 4.22 0.43
N VAL A 165 2.52 4.64 -0.50
CA VAL A 165 1.54 5.69 -0.26
C VAL A 165 0.13 5.16 -0.56
N VAL A 166 -0.77 5.26 0.40
CA VAL A 166 -2.18 4.88 0.28
C VAL A 166 -3.00 6.17 0.31
N GLY A 167 -3.47 6.61 -0.87
CA GLY A 167 -4.07 7.90 -1.14
C GLY A 167 -3.02 9.00 -1.23
N ALA A 168 -2.78 9.53 -2.42
CA ALA A 168 -1.79 10.57 -2.70
C ALA A 168 -2.33 11.66 -3.63
N ASP A 169 -2.19 12.93 -3.25
CA ASP A 169 -2.50 14.11 -4.05
C ASP A 169 -3.99 14.27 -4.48
N GLN A 170 -4.50 15.51 -4.41
CA GLN A 170 -5.76 15.96 -5.02
C GLN A 170 -6.97 15.04 -4.79
N GLU A 171 -7.49 14.91 -3.56
CA GLU A 171 -8.75 14.18 -3.29
C GLU A 171 -8.79 12.71 -3.75
N SER A 172 -7.64 12.11 -4.07
CA SER A 172 -7.57 10.69 -4.42
C SER A 172 -7.98 9.83 -3.23
N VAL A 173 -8.40 8.61 -3.54
CA VAL A 173 -8.84 7.62 -2.55
C VAL A 173 -7.99 6.37 -2.69
N GLY A 174 -7.23 6.05 -1.65
CA GLY A 174 -6.45 4.81 -1.59
C GLY A 174 -7.02 3.86 -0.56
N GLU A 175 -7.24 2.61 -0.96
CA GLU A 175 -7.65 1.53 -0.06
C GLU A 175 -6.71 0.33 -0.23
N MET A 176 -6.03 -0.05 0.85
CA MET A 176 -5.15 -1.20 0.86
C MET A 176 -5.48 -2.14 2.01
N THR A 177 -5.58 -3.43 1.71
CA THR A 177 -5.80 -4.50 2.70
C THR A 177 -4.70 -5.55 2.63
N VAL A 178 -4.14 -5.91 3.78
CA VAL A 178 -3.13 -6.95 3.95
C VAL A 178 -3.70 -8.05 4.84
N ASN A 179 -3.69 -9.29 4.35
CA ASN A 179 -4.26 -10.46 5.01
C ASN A 179 -3.21 -11.55 5.25
N ASP A 180 -3.64 -12.60 5.96
CA ASP A 180 -2.93 -13.87 6.10
C ASP A 180 -1.47 -13.73 6.57
N SER A 181 -0.51 -14.25 5.78
CA SER A 181 0.93 -14.18 6.05
C SER A 181 1.69 -13.30 5.06
N ALA A 182 0.98 -12.40 4.37
CA ALA A 182 1.58 -11.54 3.35
C ALA A 182 2.71 -10.67 3.93
N THR A 183 3.69 -10.34 3.10
CA THR A 183 4.85 -9.54 3.52
C THR A 183 4.97 -8.27 2.69
N LEU A 184 5.07 -7.12 3.36
CA LEU A 184 5.36 -5.82 2.76
C LEU A 184 6.74 -5.35 3.24
N ASN A 185 7.70 -5.28 2.32
CA ASN A 185 9.05 -4.78 2.55
C ASN A 185 9.16 -3.37 1.96
N ILE A 186 8.99 -2.34 2.80
CA ILE A 186 9.03 -0.94 2.37
C ILE A 186 10.36 -0.34 2.80
N ALA A 187 11.20 0.07 1.85
CA ALA A 187 12.53 0.58 2.14
C ALA A 187 12.52 1.96 2.83
N ASN A 188 11.47 2.76 2.60
CA ASN A 188 11.22 4.02 3.30
C ASN A 188 9.93 3.92 4.15
N MET A 189 9.19 5.03 4.21
CA MET A 189 7.99 5.17 5.03
C MET A 189 6.74 4.65 4.35
N ILE A 190 5.75 4.33 5.17
CA ILE A 190 4.35 4.13 4.77
C ILE A 190 3.59 5.41 5.05
N TRP A 191 2.93 5.98 4.05
CA TRP A 191 2.06 7.16 4.19
C TRP A 191 0.62 6.80 3.86
N VAL A 192 -0.30 7.20 4.73
CA VAL A 192 -1.74 6.97 4.58
C VAL A 192 -2.46 8.32 4.57
N GLY A 193 -3.07 8.67 3.44
CA GLY A 193 -3.78 9.93 3.23
C GLY A 193 -2.84 11.12 3.06
N GLN A 194 -2.26 11.26 1.87
CA GLN A 194 -1.19 12.20 1.57
C GLN A 194 -1.61 13.37 0.67
N ASN A 195 -1.11 14.59 0.94
CA ASN A 195 -1.27 15.80 0.10
C ASN A 195 -2.70 16.05 -0.44
N GLY A 196 -3.69 16.17 0.43
CA GLY A 196 -5.08 16.38 0.02
C GLY A 196 -5.86 15.12 -0.33
N ALA A 197 -5.27 13.93 -0.26
CA ALA A 197 -5.93 12.64 -0.48
C ALA A 197 -6.43 11.97 0.81
N SER A 198 -7.37 11.02 0.67
CA SER A 198 -7.83 10.14 1.75
C SER A 198 -7.28 8.73 1.57
N GLY A 199 -6.73 8.16 2.63
CA GLY A 199 -6.14 6.81 2.60
C GLY A 199 -6.68 5.91 3.69
N THR A 200 -6.86 4.63 3.37
CA THR A 200 -7.14 3.56 4.34
C THR A 200 -6.21 2.38 4.13
N LEU A 201 -5.39 2.07 5.13
CA LEU A 201 -4.58 0.85 5.18
C LEU A 201 -5.12 -0.05 6.29
N THR A 202 -5.44 -1.30 5.94
CA THR A 202 -5.93 -2.31 6.89
C THR A 202 -4.99 -3.50 6.93
N LEU A 203 -4.46 -3.80 8.11
CA LEU A 203 -3.70 -5.02 8.40
C LEU A 203 -4.59 -5.98 9.18
N ASN A 204 -5.07 -7.02 8.50
CA ASN A 204 -5.75 -8.17 9.12
C ASN A 204 -4.76 -9.30 9.45
N GLY A 205 -3.63 -9.33 8.74
CA GLY A 205 -2.55 -10.30 8.92
C GLY A 205 -1.23 -9.77 8.35
N GLY A 206 -0.27 -10.67 8.17
CA GLY A 206 1.00 -10.39 7.52
C GLY A 206 2.01 -9.62 8.38
N THR A 207 3.14 -9.29 7.75
CA THR A 207 4.16 -8.41 8.32
C THR A 207 4.37 -7.24 7.38
N SER A 208 4.25 -6.02 7.89
CA SER A 208 4.58 -4.80 7.17
C SER A 208 5.74 -4.11 7.86
N LEU A 209 6.83 -3.95 7.12
CA LEU A 209 8.04 -3.29 7.60
C LEU A 209 8.10 -1.87 7.05
N SER A 210 8.10 -0.90 7.96
CA SER A 210 8.20 0.53 7.67
C SER A 210 9.50 1.09 8.25
N HIS A 211 10.27 1.77 7.43
CA HIS A 211 11.55 2.38 7.83
C HIS A 211 11.43 3.90 7.93
N PRO A 212 12.30 4.54 8.74
CA PRO A 212 12.40 6.00 8.74
C PRO A 212 12.81 6.51 7.36
N GLY A 213 12.24 7.64 6.95
CA GLY A 213 12.62 8.33 5.73
C GLY A 213 13.83 9.24 5.93
N ALA A 214 14.36 9.79 4.85
CA ALA A 214 15.42 10.79 4.93
C ALA A 214 14.96 12.14 5.54
N ILE A 215 13.65 12.41 5.51
CA ILE A 215 13.05 13.69 5.89
C ILE A 215 12.32 13.60 7.24
N ASP A 216 11.92 12.40 7.66
CA ASP A 216 11.19 12.14 8.89
C ASP A 216 11.74 10.87 9.55
N THR A 217 12.00 10.94 10.86
CA THR A 217 12.61 9.82 11.60
C THR A 217 11.58 8.81 12.09
N THR A 218 10.30 9.01 11.77
CA THR A 218 9.23 8.04 12.02
C THR A 218 9.11 7.06 10.86
N GLY A 219 8.51 5.89 11.09
CA GLY A 219 8.30 4.90 10.03
C GLY A 219 6.99 5.10 9.29
N ALA A 220 5.88 5.28 10.00
CA ALA A 220 4.55 5.35 9.42
C ALA A 220 3.94 6.74 9.60
N SER A 221 3.21 7.25 8.60
CA SER A 221 2.48 8.51 8.72
C SER A 221 1.01 8.36 8.36
N VAL A 222 0.13 8.96 9.16
CA VAL A 222 -1.32 8.89 8.98
C VAL A 222 -1.87 10.31 8.90
N ALA A 223 -2.65 10.59 7.85
CA ALA A 223 -3.04 11.93 7.42
C ALA A 223 -1.81 12.83 7.12
N PHE A 224 -0.87 12.33 6.31
CA PHE A 224 0.35 13.05 5.96
C PHE A 224 0.09 14.17 4.93
N ARG A 225 -0.31 15.35 5.39
CA ARG A 225 -0.70 16.51 4.56
C ARG A 225 -2.03 16.30 3.83
N GLY A 226 -2.78 15.26 4.21
CA GLY A 226 -4.12 14.95 3.72
C GLY A 226 -5.24 15.48 4.63
N PRO A 227 -6.50 15.49 4.16
CA PRO A 227 -7.68 15.70 5.00
C PRO A 227 -7.88 14.57 6.00
N SER A 228 -7.60 13.32 5.62
CA SER A 228 -7.78 12.16 6.49
C SER A 228 -6.88 10.98 6.13
N GLY A 229 -6.55 10.17 7.13
CA GLY A 229 -5.90 8.88 6.96
C GLY A 229 -6.38 7.89 8.02
N THR A 230 -6.60 6.64 7.63
CA THR A 230 -7.05 5.58 8.53
C THR A 230 -6.11 4.38 8.47
N LEU A 231 -5.57 3.98 9.61
CA LEU A 231 -4.77 2.78 9.79
C LEU A 231 -5.50 1.81 10.72
N ASN A 232 -5.91 0.65 10.20
CA ASN A 232 -6.56 -0.40 10.97
C ASN A 232 -5.57 -1.52 11.25
N LEU A 233 -5.32 -1.81 12.52
CA LEU A 233 -4.43 -2.86 13.01
C LEU A 233 -5.27 -3.98 13.64
N ASN A 234 -5.94 -4.75 12.79
CA ASN A 234 -6.83 -5.86 13.19
C ASN A 234 -6.07 -7.17 13.47
N GLY A 235 -4.85 -7.28 12.95
CA GLY A 235 -3.98 -8.44 13.12
C GLY A 235 -2.60 -8.18 12.50
N GLY A 236 -1.80 -9.23 12.37
CA GLY A 236 -0.45 -9.13 11.80
C GLY A 236 0.53 -8.32 12.65
N ILE A 237 1.64 -7.93 12.01
CA ILE A 237 2.74 -7.17 12.61
C ILE A 237 3.01 -5.92 11.76
N LEU A 238 3.01 -4.75 12.40
CA LEU A 238 3.58 -3.52 11.85
C LEU A 238 4.90 -3.23 12.55
N GLU A 239 6.00 -3.36 11.83
CA GLU A 239 7.33 -2.95 12.30
C GLU A 239 7.57 -1.48 11.92
N THR A 240 7.82 -0.61 12.90
CA THR A 240 7.98 0.84 12.64
C THR A 240 8.83 1.53 13.72
N THR A 241 9.54 2.59 13.34
CA THR A 241 10.29 3.45 14.27
C THR A 241 9.39 4.44 15.03
N GLY A 242 8.15 4.61 14.56
CA GLY A 242 7.17 5.50 15.18
C GLY A 242 6.13 5.98 14.17
N PHE A 243 5.19 6.78 14.63
CA PHE A 243 4.11 7.34 13.85
C PHE A 243 4.22 8.85 13.75
N ASN A 244 3.83 9.41 12.61
CA ASN A 244 3.75 10.86 12.41
C ASN A 244 2.40 11.27 11.82
N LYS A 245 1.90 12.40 12.27
CA LYS A 245 0.85 13.16 11.63
C LYS A 245 1.35 14.57 11.32
N THR A 246 0.88 15.14 10.21
CA THR A 246 1.17 16.56 9.92
C THR A 246 -0.09 17.43 9.92
N THR A 247 -1.18 16.98 9.29
CA THR A 247 -2.45 17.74 9.19
C THR A 247 -3.64 16.80 9.17
N GLY A 248 -4.86 17.34 9.12
CA GLY A 248 -6.06 16.54 8.92
C GLY A 248 -6.45 15.71 10.14
N VAL A 249 -7.30 14.70 9.90
CA VAL A 249 -7.80 13.76 10.90
C VAL A 249 -7.13 12.40 10.70
N ALA A 250 -6.38 11.95 11.70
CA ALA A 250 -5.83 10.60 11.70
C ALA A 250 -6.72 9.68 12.55
N ALA A 251 -6.92 8.46 12.08
CA ALA A 251 -7.53 7.39 12.86
C ALA A 251 -6.61 6.17 12.85
N VAL A 252 -6.04 5.84 14.00
CA VAL A 252 -5.28 4.60 14.20
C VAL A 252 -6.09 3.69 15.12
N ASN A 253 -6.62 2.62 14.54
CA ASN A 253 -7.51 1.69 15.20
C ASN A 253 -6.72 0.44 15.60
N PHE A 254 -6.54 0.25 16.91
CA PHE A 254 -5.87 -0.92 17.47
C PHE A 254 -6.90 -1.99 17.82
N ASN A 255 -6.84 -3.12 17.12
CA ASN A 255 -7.81 -4.19 17.24
C ASN A 255 -7.13 -5.57 17.17
N GLY A 256 -6.02 -5.72 17.89
CA GLY A 256 -5.31 -7.01 18.02
C GLY A 256 -4.04 -7.15 17.16
N GLY A 257 -3.77 -6.23 16.24
CA GLY A 257 -2.48 -6.18 15.53
C GLY A 257 -1.31 -5.83 16.46
N LEU A 258 -0.13 -6.38 16.17
CA LEU A 258 1.11 -6.10 16.90
C LEU A 258 1.86 -4.92 16.26
N VAL A 259 2.15 -3.89 17.05
CA VAL A 259 3.14 -2.89 16.68
C VAL A 259 4.48 -3.28 17.30
N LYS A 260 5.51 -3.45 16.48
CA LYS A 260 6.85 -3.77 16.94
C LYS A 260 7.81 -2.64 16.61
N ALA A 261 8.45 -2.09 17.64
CA ALA A 261 9.34 -0.97 17.46
C ALA A 261 10.64 -1.38 16.76
N THR A 262 11.06 -0.60 15.78
CA THR A 262 12.37 -0.76 15.10
C THR A 262 13.37 0.32 15.51
N GLY A 263 12.94 1.28 16.32
CA GLY A 263 13.76 2.36 16.87
C GLY A 263 12.90 3.30 17.71
N VAL A 264 13.46 4.46 18.04
CA VAL A 264 12.81 5.53 18.80
C VAL A 264 12.77 6.78 17.93
N PRO A 265 11.61 7.47 17.81
CA PRO A 265 11.55 8.69 17.01
C PRO A 265 12.20 9.85 17.78
N ASN A 266 12.78 10.82 17.05
CA ASN A 266 13.42 11.99 17.65
C ASN A 266 12.43 13.07 18.14
N THR A 267 11.14 12.76 18.13
CA THR A 267 10.00 13.65 18.40
C THR A 267 9.56 13.63 19.87
N GLY A 268 10.12 12.72 20.68
CA GLY A 268 9.78 12.54 22.10
C GLY A 268 8.51 11.74 22.36
N SER A 269 7.68 11.49 21.33
CA SER A 269 6.48 10.64 21.41
C SER A 269 6.45 9.66 20.25
N PHE A 270 6.09 8.41 20.52
CA PHE A 270 5.95 7.34 19.52
C PHE A 270 4.83 7.63 18.52
N PHE A 271 3.84 8.45 18.91
CA PHE A 271 2.81 9.00 18.03
C PHE A 271 2.99 10.52 17.93
N ASN A 272 3.89 10.96 17.05
CA ASN A 272 4.21 12.37 16.87
C ASN A 272 3.03 13.15 16.26
N ASN A 273 2.66 14.27 16.89
CA ASN A 273 1.57 15.18 16.51
C ASN A 273 0.15 14.58 16.46
N PHE A 274 -0.05 13.39 17.01
CA PHE A 274 -1.39 12.85 17.20
C PHE A 274 -2.06 13.55 18.39
N GLY A 275 -3.33 13.90 18.21
CA GLY A 275 -4.20 14.43 19.24
C GLY A 275 -4.99 13.34 19.97
N ASP A 276 -5.74 13.76 20.98
CA ASP A 276 -6.60 12.88 21.76
C ASP A 276 -7.74 12.34 20.89
N GLY A 277 -8.05 11.04 21.03
CA GLY A 277 -9.10 10.37 20.25
C GLY A 277 -8.69 9.92 18.84
N GLU A 278 -7.48 10.24 18.38
CA GLU A 278 -6.95 9.73 17.10
C GLU A 278 -6.37 8.32 17.22
N LEU A 279 -6.12 7.87 18.45
CA LEU A 279 -5.71 6.51 18.80
C LEU A 279 -6.89 5.81 19.47
N ALA A 280 -7.49 4.84 18.79
CA ALA A 280 -8.67 4.12 19.26
C ALA A 280 -8.32 2.68 19.65
N PHE A 281 -8.49 2.35 20.93
CA PHE A 281 -8.30 0.97 21.41
C PHE A 281 -9.63 0.23 21.32
N LEU A 282 -9.81 -0.48 20.20
CA LEU A 282 -10.99 -1.31 19.96
C LEU A 282 -10.90 -2.61 20.79
N ALA A 283 -11.86 -3.52 20.64
CA ALA A 283 -11.96 -4.72 21.48
C ALA A 283 -10.67 -5.56 21.56
N GLY A 284 -9.91 -5.66 20.46
CA GLY A 284 -8.62 -6.37 20.45
C GLY A 284 -7.45 -5.64 21.12
N GLY A 285 -7.60 -4.34 21.42
CA GLY A 285 -6.59 -3.52 22.09
C GLY A 285 -5.31 -3.28 21.28
N MET A 286 -4.36 -2.62 21.92
CA MET A 286 -3.02 -2.37 21.39
C MET A 286 -2.04 -3.42 21.91
N ASN A 287 -1.48 -4.21 21.00
CA ASN A 287 -0.34 -5.06 21.28
C ASN A 287 0.93 -4.33 20.84
N ILE A 288 1.86 -4.11 21.76
CA ILE A 288 3.10 -3.39 21.49
C ILE A 288 4.32 -4.15 22.01
N ASP A 289 5.22 -4.48 21.08
CA ASP A 289 6.55 -4.99 21.37
C ASP A 289 7.56 -3.84 21.26
N THR A 290 8.12 -3.45 22.40
CA THR A 290 9.20 -2.44 22.43
C THR A 290 10.47 -2.88 21.74
N ASN A 291 10.69 -4.18 21.55
CA ASN A 291 11.88 -4.72 20.91
C ASN A 291 13.19 -4.18 21.53
N GLY A 292 13.18 -3.95 22.85
CA GLY A 292 14.31 -3.39 23.60
C GLY A 292 14.42 -1.86 23.59
N GLN A 293 13.51 -1.13 22.94
CA GLN A 293 13.49 0.32 22.87
C GLN A 293 12.69 0.96 24.01
N ASP A 294 13.12 2.14 24.46
CA ASP A 294 12.34 2.97 25.39
C ASP A 294 11.42 3.90 24.60
N LEU A 295 10.10 3.69 24.75
CA LEU A 295 9.06 4.39 24.00
C LEU A 295 8.21 5.24 24.92
N VAL A 296 7.71 6.36 24.42
CA VAL A 296 6.78 7.23 25.13
C VAL A 296 5.51 7.38 24.31
N ILE A 297 4.34 7.12 24.90
CA ILE A 297 3.04 7.48 24.34
C ILE A 297 2.48 8.63 25.17
N SER A 298 2.26 9.78 24.53
CA SER A 298 1.91 11.03 25.22
C SER A 298 0.42 11.35 25.16
N GLN A 299 -0.31 10.69 24.27
CA GLN A 299 -1.71 10.99 23.93
C GLN A 299 -2.65 10.43 24.99
N TYR A 300 -3.80 11.11 25.21
CA TYR A 300 -4.90 10.51 25.96
C TYR A 300 -5.56 9.43 25.13
N ILE A 301 -5.59 8.21 25.66
CA ILE A 301 -6.04 7.03 24.93
C ILE A 301 -7.45 6.67 25.39
N THR A 302 -8.34 6.41 24.44
CA THR A 302 -9.72 5.99 24.74
C THR A 302 -10.04 4.66 24.06
N GLY A 303 -11.03 3.96 24.60
CA GLY A 303 -11.56 2.74 24.01
C GLY A 303 -11.80 1.62 25.02
N THR A 304 -12.43 0.56 24.55
CA THR A 304 -12.76 -0.62 25.37
C THR A 304 -11.61 -1.62 25.44
N GLY A 305 -10.65 -1.54 24.52
CA GLY A 305 -9.45 -2.37 24.47
C GLY A 305 -8.43 -2.03 25.54
N GLY A 306 -7.51 -2.96 25.76
CA GLY A 306 -6.40 -2.85 26.69
C GLY A 306 -5.04 -2.64 26.00
N ILE A 307 -3.97 -2.74 26.79
CA ILE A 307 -2.58 -2.78 26.30
C ILE A 307 -1.97 -4.13 26.65
N THR A 308 -1.35 -4.77 25.66
CA THR A 308 -0.39 -5.86 25.89
C THR A 308 1.00 -5.37 25.53
N LYS A 309 1.85 -5.21 26.54
CA LYS A 309 3.25 -4.75 26.42
C LYS A 309 4.20 -5.94 26.43
N SER A 310 5.07 -6.02 25.43
CA SER A 310 6.18 -6.98 25.36
C SER A 310 7.50 -6.29 24.95
N GLY A 311 8.57 -7.08 24.78
CA GLY A 311 9.92 -6.58 24.54
C GLY A 311 10.60 -6.04 25.80
N ALA A 312 11.93 -6.04 25.80
CA ALA A 312 12.72 -5.75 27.00
C ALA A 312 12.76 -4.26 27.41
N GLY A 313 12.33 -3.34 26.54
CA GLY A 313 12.40 -1.90 26.79
C GLY A 313 11.27 -1.36 27.67
N THR A 314 11.34 -0.07 27.95
CA THR A 314 10.33 0.67 28.72
C THR A 314 9.26 1.23 27.80
N LEU A 315 7.99 1.06 28.15
CA LEU A 315 6.90 1.86 27.59
C LEU A 315 6.44 2.84 28.66
N VAL A 316 6.63 4.13 28.42
CA VAL A 316 6.04 5.19 29.23
C VAL A 316 4.69 5.55 28.63
N LEU A 317 3.64 5.36 29.41
CA LEU A 317 2.29 5.80 29.07
C LEU A 317 1.94 7.02 29.91
N ALA A 318 2.10 8.22 29.32
CA ALA A 318 1.92 9.47 30.08
C ALA A 318 0.46 9.75 30.47
N GLN A 319 -0.49 9.16 29.74
CA GLN A 319 -1.93 9.33 29.97
C GLN A 319 -2.67 8.02 29.72
N GLY A 320 -3.58 7.66 30.62
CA GLY A 320 -4.50 6.52 30.45
C GLY A 320 -5.82 6.92 29.77
N GLY A 321 -6.90 6.18 30.07
CA GLY A 321 -8.27 6.51 29.64
C GLY A 321 -9.03 5.38 28.94
N TYR A 322 -8.33 4.29 28.59
CA TYR A 322 -8.94 3.05 28.13
C TYR A 322 -9.49 2.24 29.30
N SER A 323 -10.49 1.39 29.03
CA SER A 323 -11.14 0.56 30.07
C SER A 323 -10.73 -0.90 30.04
N GLY A 324 -9.98 -1.35 29.03
CA GLY A 324 -9.52 -2.74 28.93
C GLY A 324 -8.31 -3.03 29.82
N ASP A 325 -7.97 -4.31 29.93
CA ASP A 325 -6.89 -4.77 30.81
C ASP A 325 -5.51 -4.30 30.34
N THR A 326 -4.61 -4.09 31.29
CA THR A 326 -3.19 -3.82 31.01
C THR A 326 -2.37 -5.06 31.35
N ARG A 327 -1.69 -5.63 30.37
CA ARG A 327 -0.81 -6.79 30.53
C ARG A 327 0.62 -6.43 30.15
N VAL A 328 1.56 -6.77 31.02
CA VAL A 328 3.00 -6.61 30.78
C VAL A 328 3.62 -8.01 30.72
N ASP A 329 3.94 -8.47 29.52
CA ASP A 329 4.56 -9.76 29.28
C ASP A 329 6.09 -9.69 29.42
N ALA A 330 6.68 -8.53 29.11
CA ALA A 330 8.12 -8.27 29.26
C ALA A 330 8.44 -6.76 29.34
N GLY A 331 9.62 -6.46 29.91
CA GLY A 331 10.14 -5.10 30.05
C GLY A 331 9.44 -4.31 31.16
N VAL A 332 9.40 -2.99 30.99
CA VAL A 332 8.79 -2.07 31.96
C VAL A 332 7.62 -1.33 31.31
N LEU A 333 6.54 -1.16 32.06
CA LEU A 333 5.49 -0.19 31.79
C LEU A 333 5.56 0.87 32.90
N GLU A 334 5.76 2.13 32.52
CA GLU A 334 5.78 3.28 33.42
C GLU A 334 4.52 4.13 33.17
N LEU A 335 3.87 4.57 34.25
CA LEU A 335 2.59 5.30 34.26
C LEU A 335 2.74 6.65 34.97
#